data_AF-A0A6N3ALZ5-F1
#
_entry.id   AF-A0A6N3ALZ5-F1
#
_cell.length_a   1.000
_cell.length_b   1.000
_cell.length_c   1.000
_cell.angle_alpha   90.00
_cell.angle_beta   90.00
_cell.angle_gamma   90.00
#
_symmetry.space_group_name_H-M   'P 1'
#
loop_
_entity.id
_entity.type
_entity.pdbx_description
1 polymer ?
#
loop_
_entity_poly.entity_id
_entity_poly.type
_entity_poly.pdbx_seq_one_letter_code
_entity_poly.pdbx_strand_id
1 'polypeptide(L)'
;MAFTQKQREFLDNANHRWNIKQGATRSGKTYLDYFVIPKRIRQVAGKDGLVVILGNTKGTLQRNVIEPLQNIYGEQLVGNIRSDNTANMFGEKVYCLGADKINQVNRIRGASIKYCYGDEVATWHEEVFTMLKSRLDKPYSKFDGTLNPESPHHWLKKFLESDADIYCQSYTIDDNPTLDPSFVANLKQEYAGTVYYDRYILGLWKSAEGVIYTQIADRPQDYVIDVAPPIMFATIGVDFGGNGSATTFNLTGYTSGMNEVITLKEYYRKGIMTPKELEEDFVTFVKECKRFFIVTDAYCDSAEQTLIRGLKVAVAKEGIGLSIHNARKGEINNRIRFFCRLHGIGKHKIMRECKYTLEAFQTAVWDAKYVTKDVRLDDGTYNIDSLDAQEYAVEPYMNQIIDIW
;
A
#
# COMPACT_ATOMS: atom_id res chain seq x y z
N MET A 1 27.13 -4.99 -12.41
CA MET A 1 26.35 -6.04 -13.10
C MET A 1 26.15 -5.65 -14.55
N ALA A 2 26.12 -6.62 -15.47
CA ALA A 2 25.76 -6.35 -16.85
C ALA A 2 24.24 -6.17 -16.97
N PHE A 3 23.79 -5.28 -17.87
CA PHE A 3 22.36 -5.11 -18.17
C PHE A 3 21.80 -6.36 -18.86
N THR A 4 20.56 -6.74 -18.51
CA THR A 4 19.81 -7.76 -19.24
C THR A 4 19.55 -7.31 -20.68
N GLN A 5 19.18 -8.24 -21.56
CA GLN A 5 18.84 -7.90 -22.95
C GLN A 5 17.70 -6.87 -23.01
N LYS A 6 16.66 -7.08 -22.22
CA LYS A 6 15.51 -6.17 -22.10
C LYS A 6 15.91 -4.78 -21.60
N GLN A 7 16.84 -4.74 -20.64
CA GLN A 7 17.37 -3.48 -20.12
C GLN A 7 18.18 -2.72 -21.18
N ARG A 8 18.99 -3.41 -21.99
CA ARG A 8 19.73 -2.79 -23.10
C ARG A 8 18.80 -2.25 -24.17
N GLU A 9 17.78 -3.02 -24.54
CA GLU A 9 16.76 -2.59 -25.49
C GLU A 9 16.11 -1.26 -25.07
N PHE A 10 15.86 -1.05 -23.77
CA PHE A 10 15.39 0.25 -23.27
C PHE A 10 16.41 1.36 -23.51
N LEU A 11 17.67 1.13 -23.15
CA LEU A 11 18.74 2.12 -23.27
C LEU A 11 19.01 2.55 -24.73
N ASP A 12 18.78 1.64 -25.67
CA ASP A 12 18.99 1.84 -27.11
C ASP A 12 17.80 2.55 -27.75
N ASN A 13 16.56 2.23 -27.36
CA ASN A 13 15.35 2.70 -28.04
C ASN A 13 14.61 3.85 -27.33
N ALA A 14 14.92 4.14 -26.06
CA ALA A 14 14.29 5.25 -25.31
C ALA A 14 14.77 6.62 -25.83
N ASN A 15 14.35 7.01 -27.03
CA ASN A 15 14.69 8.27 -27.68
C ASN A 15 13.47 9.16 -27.98
N HIS A 16 12.30 8.75 -27.51
CA HIS A 16 11.02 9.41 -27.74
C HIS A 16 10.82 10.57 -26.75
N ARG A 17 9.78 11.38 -26.99
CA ARG A 17 9.37 12.43 -26.05
C ARG A 17 8.97 11.85 -24.69
N TRP A 18 8.30 10.69 -24.67
CA TRP A 18 7.90 9.98 -23.46
C TRP A 18 8.47 8.57 -23.48
N ASN A 19 9.22 8.20 -22.45
CA ASN A 19 9.86 6.88 -22.35
C ASN A 19 9.47 6.26 -21.01
N ILE A 20 8.71 5.17 -21.05
CA ILE A 20 8.05 4.62 -19.87
C ILE A 20 8.45 3.17 -19.65
N LYS A 21 8.73 2.83 -18.39
CA LYS A 21 8.86 1.45 -17.93
C LYS A 21 7.68 1.13 -17.03
N GLN A 22 6.79 0.28 -17.51
CA GLN A 22 5.65 -0.20 -16.72
C GLN A 22 5.86 -1.62 -16.25
N GLY A 23 5.20 -2.00 -15.17
CA GLY A 23 4.99 -3.41 -14.83
C GLY A 23 5.27 -3.73 -13.37
N ALA A 24 5.59 -4.99 -13.11
CA ALA A 24 5.72 -5.59 -11.78
C ALA A 24 6.69 -4.86 -10.83
N THR A 25 6.42 -4.95 -9.53
CA THR A 25 7.37 -4.47 -8.51
C THR A 25 8.63 -5.35 -8.53
N ARG A 26 9.76 -4.82 -8.06
CA ARG A 26 11.06 -5.55 -8.01
C ARG A 26 11.58 -6.12 -9.34
N SER A 27 10.98 -5.79 -10.48
CA SER A 27 11.37 -6.24 -11.83
C SER A 27 12.66 -5.63 -12.39
N GLY A 28 13.39 -4.85 -11.59
CA GLY A 28 14.64 -4.20 -12.04
C GLY A 28 14.45 -2.99 -12.94
N LYS A 29 13.21 -2.52 -13.15
CA LYS A 29 12.91 -1.33 -13.96
C LYS A 29 13.56 -0.04 -13.43
N THR A 30 13.49 0.21 -12.11
CA THR A 30 14.08 1.39 -11.47
C THR A 30 15.60 1.39 -11.51
N TYR A 31 16.24 0.22 -11.56
CA TYR A 31 17.69 0.12 -11.64
C TYR A 31 18.26 0.78 -12.91
N LEU A 32 17.52 0.71 -14.02
CA LEU A 32 17.89 1.41 -15.26
C LEU A 32 17.89 2.93 -15.09
N ASP A 33 16.97 3.47 -14.29
CA ASP A 33 16.82 4.91 -14.12
C ASP A 33 18.05 5.55 -13.49
N TYR A 34 18.77 4.79 -12.66
CA TYR A 34 20.04 5.24 -12.11
C TYR A 34 21.10 5.53 -13.18
N PHE A 35 20.96 5.00 -14.39
CA PHE A 35 21.84 5.28 -15.53
C PHE A 35 21.19 6.21 -16.57
N VAL A 36 19.87 6.16 -16.73
CA VAL A 36 19.13 7.04 -17.64
C VAL A 36 19.13 8.48 -17.13
N ILE A 37 18.84 8.70 -15.85
CA ILE A 37 18.82 10.04 -15.23
C ILE A 37 20.12 10.81 -15.46
N PRO A 38 21.32 10.30 -15.08
CA PRO A 38 22.57 11.01 -15.33
C PRO A 38 22.83 11.24 -16.82
N LYS A 39 22.56 10.24 -17.69
CA LYS A 39 22.71 10.38 -19.14
C LYS A 39 21.89 11.56 -19.68
N ARG A 40 20.61 11.65 -19.28
CA ARG A 40 19.69 12.70 -19.71
C ARG A 40 20.08 14.07 -19.20
N ILE A 41 20.40 14.18 -17.91
CA ILE A 41 20.82 15.45 -17.30
C ILE A 41 22.05 16.00 -18.01
N ARG A 42 23.07 15.17 -18.25
CA ARG A 42 24.29 15.59 -18.96
C ARG A 42 24.02 15.98 -20.42
N GLN A 43 23.09 15.32 -21.10
CA GLN A 43 22.73 15.64 -22.50
C GLN A 43 22.03 17.00 -22.67
N VAL A 44 21.39 17.49 -21.60
CA VAL A 44 20.69 18.79 -21.60
C VAL A 44 21.46 19.87 -20.83
N ALA A 45 22.70 19.57 -20.43
CA ALA A 45 23.54 20.50 -19.70
C ALA A 45 23.75 21.80 -20.51
N GLY A 46 23.57 22.95 -19.86
CA GLY A 46 23.71 24.27 -20.48
C GLY A 46 22.63 24.65 -21.52
N LYS A 47 21.63 23.80 -21.76
CA LYS A 47 20.46 24.14 -22.60
C LYS A 47 19.36 24.83 -21.80
N ASP A 48 18.52 25.59 -22.50
CA ASP A 48 17.37 26.29 -21.91
C ASP A 48 16.31 25.32 -21.37
N GLY A 49 15.77 25.65 -20.20
CA GLY A 49 14.71 24.91 -19.52
C GLY A 49 15.16 24.29 -18.19
N LEU A 50 14.19 23.81 -17.41
CA LEU A 50 14.42 23.18 -16.11
C LEU A 50 14.61 21.67 -16.21
N VAL A 51 15.44 21.11 -15.32
CA VAL A 51 15.44 19.69 -15.02
C VAL A 51 14.53 19.45 -13.81
N VAL A 52 13.60 18.50 -13.94
CA VAL A 52 12.63 18.18 -12.91
C VAL A 52 12.64 16.69 -12.63
N ILE A 53 12.63 16.30 -11.36
CA ILE A 53 12.44 14.93 -10.90
C ILE A 53 11.23 14.93 -9.97
N LEU A 54 10.26 14.08 -10.28
CA LEU A 54 9.00 13.97 -9.58
C LEU A 54 8.85 12.55 -9.01
N GLY A 55 8.27 12.45 -7.83
CA GLY A 55 7.79 11.19 -7.25
C GLY A 55 6.51 11.44 -6.47
N ASN A 56 5.87 10.39 -5.95
CA ASN A 56 4.62 10.55 -5.19
C ASN A 56 4.76 11.62 -4.10
N THR A 57 5.79 11.50 -3.26
CA THR A 57 6.17 12.53 -2.28
C THR A 57 7.66 12.85 -2.38
N LYS A 58 8.10 13.96 -1.78
CA LYS A 58 9.53 14.26 -1.63
C LYS A 58 10.28 13.17 -0.86
N GLY A 59 9.65 12.57 0.15
CA GLY A 59 10.25 11.51 0.97
C GLY A 59 10.42 10.20 0.20
N THR A 60 9.45 9.81 -0.63
CA THR A 60 9.61 8.64 -1.51
C THR A 60 10.70 8.90 -2.55
N LEU A 61 10.75 10.10 -3.13
CA LEU A 61 11.78 10.46 -4.10
C LEU A 61 13.20 10.42 -3.49
N GLN A 62 13.36 10.90 -2.26
CA GLN A 62 14.63 10.84 -1.55
C GLN A 62 15.13 9.38 -1.44
N ARG A 63 14.28 8.47 -0.94
CA ARG A 63 14.63 7.06 -0.71
C ARG A 63 14.81 6.25 -2.00
N ASN A 64 13.95 6.48 -3.00
CA ASN A 64 13.89 5.64 -4.20
C ASN A 64 14.83 6.11 -5.31
N VAL A 65 15.22 7.38 -5.32
CA VAL A 65 15.97 7.98 -6.44
C VAL A 65 17.25 8.66 -5.97
N ILE A 66 17.17 9.60 -5.02
CA ILE A 66 18.32 10.41 -4.62
C ILE A 66 19.37 9.57 -3.88
N GLU A 67 18.97 8.85 -2.83
CA GLU A 67 19.88 8.01 -2.03
C GLU A 67 20.57 6.92 -2.88
N PRO A 68 19.87 6.17 -3.76
CA PRO A 68 20.54 5.25 -4.68
C PRO A 68 21.51 5.92 -5.65
N LEU A 69 21.16 7.08 -6.21
CA LEU A 69 22.07 7.84 -7.08
C LEU A 69 23.30 8.34 -6.31
N GLN A 70 23.15 8.78 -5.06
CA GLN A 70 24.25 9.14 -4.17
C GLN A 70 25.16 7.94 -3.87
N ASN A 71 24.59 6.77 -3.62
CA ASN A 71 25.35 5.56 -3.37
C ASN A 71 26.19 5.13 -4.59
N ILE A 72 25.69 5.35 -5.81
CA ILE A 72 26.38 4.96 -7.05
C ILE A 72 27.39 6.02 -7.51
N TYR A 73 27.04 7.31 -7.42
CA TYR A 73 27.80 8.41 -8.03
C TYR A 73 28.47 9.37 -7.03
N GLY A 74 28.15 9.24 -5.74
CA GLY A 74 28.65 10.09 -4.67
C GLY A 74 27.89 11.41 -4.52
N GLU A 75 27.88 11.93 -3.28
CA GLU A 75 27.16 13.18 -2.94
C GLU A 75 27.71 14.43 -3.65
N GLN A 76 28.96 14.37 -4.15
CA GLN A 76 29.54 15.45 -4.96
C GLN A 76 28.81 15.65 -6.29
N LEU A 77 28.32 14.56 -6.88
CA LEU A 77 27.55 14.59 -8.13
C LEU A 77 26.05 14.64 -7.90
N VAL A 78 25.58 14.25 -6.71
CA VAL A 78 24.16 14.18 -6.36
C VAL A 78 23.95 14.77 -4.96
N GLY A 79 23.65 16.06 -4.91
CA GLY A 79 23.42 16.76 -3.64
C GLY A 79 22.08 16.43 -2.99
N ASN A 80 21.98 16.64 -1.68
CA ASN A 80 20.73 16.51 -0.94
C ASN A 80 19.65 17.49 -1.43
N ILE A 81 18.38 17.08 -1.35
CA ILE A 81 17.26 17.98 -1.67
C ILE A 81 17.15 19.07 -0.59
N ARG A 82 17.41 20.32 -0.99
CA ARG A 82 17.36 21.50 -0.13
C ARG A 82 15.93 21.87 0.27
N SER A 83 15.80 22.83 1.19
CA SER A 83 14.51 23.38 1.64
C SER A 83 13.72 24.06 0.51
N ASP A 84 14.40 24.58 -0.52
CA ASP A 84 13.77 25.15 -1.71
C ASP A 84 13.32 24.09 -2.74
N ASN A 85 13.40 22.80 -2.38
CA ASN A 85 13.08 21.64 -3.21
C ASN A 85 13.98 21.50 -4.45
N THR A 86 15.25 21.88 -4.31
CA THR A 86 16.24 21.71 -5.37
C THR A 86 17.45 20.90 -4.92
N ALA A 87 18.09 20.23 -5.85
CA ALA A 87 19.35 19.51 -5.66
C ALA A 87 20.29 19.86 -6.82
N ASN A 88 21.61 19.84 -6.57
CA ASN A 88 22.58 19.86 -7.66
C ASN A 88 22.82 18.42 -8.08
N MET A 89 22.57 18.10 -9.35
CA MET A 89 22.79 16.75 -9.89
C MET A 89 23.53 16.84 -11.21
N PHE A 90 24.69 16.19 -11.29
CA PHE A 90 25.50 16.08 -12.50
C PHE A 90 25.79 17.43 -13.18
N GLY A 91 25.97 18.50 -12.38
CA GLY A 91 26.27 19.85 -12.85
C GLY A 91 25.06 20.73 -13.17
N GLU A 92 23.84 20.24 -12.95
CA GLU A 92 22.59 20.97 -13.20
C GLU A 92 21.79 21.18 -11.91
N LYS A 93 21.06 22.29 -11.85
CA LYS A 93 20.05 22.52 -10.81
C LYS A 93 18.80 21.73 -11.15
N VAL A 94 18.42 20.80 -10.28
CA VAL A 94 17.28 19.90 -10.43
C VAL A 94 16.19 20.23 -9.43
N TYR A 95 14.95 20.38 -9.89
CA TYR A 95 13.77 20.53 -9.03
C TYR A 95 13.26 19.15 -8.62
N CYS A 96 13.18 18.88 -7.33
CA CYS A 96 12.77 17.60 -6.76
C CYS A 96 11.45 17.78 -6.00
N LEU A 97 10.32 17.38 -6.59
CA LEU A 97 8.97 17.72 -6.10
C LEU A 97 8.10 16.48 -5.91
N GLY A 98 7.14 16.58 -4.98
CA GLY A 98 6.03 15.63 -4.89
C GLY A 98 4.99 15.89 -5.97
N ALA A 99 4.33 14.82 -6.43
CA ALA A 99 3.28 14.85 -7.45
C ALA A 99 1.93 14.32 -6.93
N ASP A 100 1.81 14.02 -5.64
CA ASP A 100 0.57 13.66 -4.95
C ASP A 100 -0.48 14.78 -4.97
N LYS A 101 -0.05 16.04 -5.08
CA LYS A 101 -0.92 17.23 -5.04
C LYS A 101 -0.47 18.28 -6.05
N ILE A 102 -1.44 18.90 -6.73
CA ILE A 102 -1.17 19.94 -7.74
C ILE A 102 -0.38 21.15 -7.21
N ASN A 103 -0.61 21.53 -5.95
CA ASN A 103 0.04 22.72 -5.38
C ASN A 103 1.56 22.58 -5.24
N GLN A 104 2.10 21.35 -5.19
CA GLN A 104 3.53 21.08 -5.06
C GLN A 104 4.32 21.48 -6.32
N VAL A 105 3.67 21.48 -7.48
CA VAL A 105 4.31 21.80 -8.77
C VAL A 105 4.06 23.24 -9.23
N ASN A 106 3.41 24.08 -8.40
CA ASN A 106 3.16 25.49 -8.71
C ASN A 106 4.44 26.26 -9.08
N ARG A 107 5.58 25.90 -8.49
CA ARG A 107 6.89 26.54 -8.72
C ARG A 107 7.43 26.36 -10.15
N ILE A 108 7.05 25.27 -10.81
CA ILE A 108 7.48 24.95 -12.17
C ILE A 108 6.36 25.15 -13.20
N ARG A 109 5.18 25.60 -12.75
CA ARG A 109 3.97 25.69 -13.58
C ARG A 109 4.13 26.60 -14.79
N GLY A 110 5.02 27.60 -14.76
CA GLY A 110 5.25 28.54 -15.87
C GLY A 110 6.54 28.30 -16.68
N ALA A 111 7.37 27.34 -16.29
CA ALA A 111 8.70 27.16 -16.86
C ALA A 111 8.74 26.07 -17.95
N SER A 112 9.53 26.28 -19.00
CA SER A 112 9.92 25.22 -19.93
C SER A 112 10.75 24.15 -19.20
N ILE A 113 10.49 22.88 -19.50
CA ILE A 113 11.16 21.72 -18.91
C ILE A 113 11.97 21.03 -19.99
N LYS A 114 13.30 20.99 -19.82
CA LYS A 114 14.23 20.33 -20.75
C LYS A 114 14.39 18.84 -20.48
N TYR A 115 14.14 18.40 -19.25
CA TYR A 115 14.11 16.98 -18.89
C TYR A 115 13.23 16.78 -17.66
N CYS A 116 12.38 15.75 -17.69
CA CYS A 116 11.59 15.33 -16.54
C CYS A 116 11.76 13.83 -16.28
N TYR A 117 12.07 13.46 -15.04
CA TYR A 117 11.95 12.09 -14.57
C TYR A 117 10.73 11.95 -13.66
N GLY A 118 10.02 10.83 -13.77
CA GLY A 118 8.90 10.49 -12.88
C GLY A 118 8.99 9.10 -12.26
N ASP A 119 9.06 9.02 -10.94
CA ASP A 119 8.92 7.77 -10.19
C ASP A 119 7.46 7.51 -9.81
N GLU A 120 7.01 6.27 -9.96
CA GLU A 120 5.66 5.80 -9.57
C GLU A 120 4.53 6.66 -10.18
N VAL A 121 4.62 6.97 -11.49
CA VAL A 121 3.76 7.95 -12.17
C VAL A 121 2.25 7.65 -12.04
N ALA A 122 1.87 6.38 -11.87
CA ALA A 122 0.47 6.00 -11.67
C ALA A 122 -0.14 6.61 -10.40
N THR A 123 0.65 6.86 -9.34
CA THR A 123 0.15 7.38 -8.06
C THR A 123 -0.01 8.90 -8.06
N TRP A 124 0.32 9.58 -9.16
CA TRP A 124 0.32 11.04 -9.23
C TRP A 124 -1.08 11.60 -9.41
N HIS A 125 -1.25 12.86 -9.01
CA HIS A 125 -2.42 13.63 -9.40
C HIS A 125 -2.40 13.90 -10.92
N GLU A 126 -3.46 13.55 -11.64
CA GLU A 126 -3.55 13.63 -13.11
C GLU A 126 -3.18 15.03 -13.66
N GLU A 127 -3.62 16.10 -12.98
CA GLU A 127 -3.34 17.46 -13.41
C GLU A 127 -1.84 17.81 -13.36
N VAL A 128 -1.06 17.19 -12.47
CA VAL A 128 0.40 17.34 -12.45
C VAL A 128 1.00 16.79 -13.75
N PHE A 129 0.57 15.59 -14.15
CA PHE A 129 1.01 14.98 -15.41
C PHE A 129 0.53 15.78 -16.63
N THR A 130 -0.72 16.24 -16.60
CA THR A 130 -1.31 17.04 -17.69
C THR A 130 -0.52 18.34 -17.92
N MET A 131 -0.06 19.00 -16.86
CA MET A 131 0.77 20.19 -16.96
C MET A 131 2.08 19.91 -17.72
N LEU A 132 2.73 18.76 -17.48
CA LEU A 132 3.99 18.39 -18.15
C LEU A 132 3.87 18.34 -19.68
N LYS A 133 2.70 17.96 -20.21
CA LYS A 133 2.45 17.92 -21.66
C LYS A 133 2.68 19.27 -22.35
N SER A 134 2.43 20.37 -21.64
CA SER A 134 2.66 21.73 -22.15
C SER A 134 4.06 22.27 -21.85
N ARG A 135 4.80 21.66 -20.92
CA ARG A 135 6.10 22.15 -20.44
C ARG A 135 7.29 21.39 -21.00
N LEU A 136 7.11 20.17 -21.48
CA LEU A 136 8.11 19.46 -22.28
C LEU A 136 8.07 20.00 -23.72
N ASP A 137 8.39 21.28 -23.90
CA ASP A 137 8.14 22.08 -25.11
C ASP A 137 9.33 22.14 -26.07
N LYS A 138 10.54 21.76 -25.64
CA LYS A 138 11.72 21.84 -26.50
C LYS A 138 11.80 20.60 -27.40
N PRO A 139 12.37 20.71 -28.62
CA PRO A 139 12.59 19.56 -29.50
C PRO A 139 13.44 18.44 -28.87
N TYR A 140 14.26 18.80 -27.88
CA TYR A 140 15.11 17.87 -27.12
C TYR A 140 14.50 17.43 -25.78
N SER A 141 13.35 17.97 -25.37
CA SER A 141 12.70 17.64 -24.10
C SER A 141 12.27 16.18 -24.08
N LYS A 142 12.62 15.48 -22.99
CA LYS A 142 12.20 14.10 -22.77
C LYS A 142 11.61 13.92 -21.38
N PHE A 143 10.66 13.01 -21.30
CA PHE A 143 10.18 12.40 -20.07
C PHE A 143 10.68 10.97 -20.00
N ASP A 144 11.25 10.58 -18.87
CA ASP A 144 11.50 9.18 -18.52
C ASP A 144 10.72 8.85 -17.25
N GLY A 145 10.02 7.72 -17.18
CA GLY A 145 9.27 7.38 -15.97
C GLY A 145 9.01 5.91 -15.74
N THR A 146 8.68 5.60 -14.49
CA THR A 146 8.36 4.26 -13.99
C THR A 146 6.95 4.22 -13.42
N LEU A 147 6.28 3.06 -13.57
CA LEU A 147 4.99 2.84 -12.93
C LEU A 147 4.73 1.35 -12.64
N ASN A 148 3.87 1.11 -11.65
CA ASN A 148 3.17 -0.15 -11.50
C ASN A 148 1.76 0.04 -12.08
N PRO A 149 1.25 -0.89 -12.91
CA PRO A 149 -0.10 -0.79 -13.47
C PRO A 149 -1.20 -0.81 -12.39
N GLU A 150 -2.27 -0.08 -12.66
CA GLU A 150 -3.46 0.01 -11.80
C GLU A 150 -4.72 -0.47 -12.57
N SER A 151 -5.87 0.16 -12.32
CA SER A 151 -7.10 -0.09 -13.08
C SER A 151 -6.91 0.19 -14.58
N PRO A 152 -7.50 -0.62 -15.48
CA PRO A 152 -7.50 -0.37 -16.92
C PRO A 152 -8.20 0.92 -17.33
N HIS A 153 -8.90 1.59 -16.42
CA HIS A 153 -9.55 2.87 -16.69
C HIS A 153 -8.75 4.08 -16.20
N HIS A 154 -7.56 3.85 -15.61
CA HIS A 154 -6.69 4.89 -15.09
C HIS A 154 -6.23 5.85 -16.21
N TRP A 155 -6.13 7.15 -15.90
CA TRP A 155 -5.78 8.20 -16.87
C TRP A 155 -4.43 7.95 -17.54
N LEU A 156 -3.46 7.41 -16.80
CA LEU A 156 -2.13 7.12 -17.32
C LEU A 156 -2.16 6.03 -18.39
N LYS A 157 -3.00 4.99 -18.23
CA LYS A 157 -3.16 3.96 -19.26
C LYS A 157 -3.74 4.55 -20.54
N LYS A 158 -4.79 5.37 -20.42
CA LYS A 158 -5.37 6.10 -21.57
C LYS A 158 -4.33 6.95 -22.29
N PHE A 159 -3.40 7.57 -21.56
CA PHE A 159 -2.28 8.29 -22.15
C PHE A 159 -1.30 7.35 -22.86
N LEU A 160 -0.93 6.22 -22.26
CA LEU A 160 -0.03 5.24 -22.88
C LEU A 160 -0.59 4.63 -24.17
N GLU A 161 -1.92 4.60 -24.31
CA GLU A 161 -2.64 4.11 -25.49
C GLU A 161 -3.02 5.22 -26.48
N SER A 162 -2.56 6.47 -26.25
CA SER A 162 -2.82 7.60 -27.14
C SER A 162 -1.85 7.66 -28.34
N ASP A 163 -2.02 8.66 -29.20
CA ASP A 163 -1.18 8.96 -30.36
C ASP A 163 0.10 9.74 -30.02
N ALA A 164 0.36 9.99 -28.73
CA ALA A 164 1.57 10.68 -28.30
C ALA A 164 2.84 9.86 -28.64
N ASP A 165 3.95 10.57 -28.84
CA ASP A 165 5.27 9.98 -29.10
C ASP A 165 5.81 9.26 -27.84
N ILE A 166 5.46 7.98 -27.70
CA ILE A 166 5.71 7.17 -26.51
C ILE A 166 6.49 5.90 -26.89
N TYR A 167 7.57 5.66 -26.15
CA TYR A 167 8.18 4.34 -26.03
C TYR A 167 7.84 3.75 -24.67
N CYS A 168 7.15 2.61 -24.65
CA CYS A 168 6.73 1.94 -23.42
C CYS A 168 7.23 0.50 -23.40
N GLN A 169 7.94 0.12 -22.34
CA GLN A 169 8.42 -1.24 -22.14
C GLN A 169 7.79 -1.85 -20.87
N SER A 170 7.26 -3.06 -21.00
CA SER A 170 6.55 -3.78 -19.93
C SER A 170 7.46 -4.77 -19.22
N TYR A 171 7.37 -4.84 -17.89
CA TYR A 171 8.19 -5.69 -17.02
C TYR A 171 7.33 -6.60 -16.13
N THR A 172 7.80 -7.82 -15.93
CA THR A 172 7.30 -8.79 -14.94
C THR A 172 8.37 -9.01 -13.88
N ILE A 173 8.02 -9.67 -12.78
CA ILE A 173 9.01 -9.98 -11.75
C ILE A 173 10.14 -10.89 -12.28
N ASP A 174 9.82 -11.74 -13.26
CA ASP A 174 10.74 -12.73 -13.85
C ASP A 174 11.80 -12.08 -14.77
N ASP A 175 11.65 -10.80 -15.12
CA ASP A 175 12.66 -10.05 -15.88
C ASP A 175 13.89 -9.66 -15.04
N ASN A 176 13.82 -9.83 -13.71
CA ASN A 176 14.93 -9.52 -12.82
C ASN A 176 15.70 -10.79 -12.39
N PRO A 177 16.84 -11.11 -13.04
CA PRO A 177 17.61 -12.30 -12.72
C PRO A 177 18.38 -12.20 -11.39
N THR A 178 18.38 -11.05 -10.72
CA THR A 178 19.11 -10.86 -9.46
C THR A 178 18.27 -11.21 -8.23
N LEU A 179 16.97 -11.48 -8.39
CA LEU A 179 16.11 -11.90 -7.29
C LEU A 179 16.37 -13.38 -6.98
N ASP A 180 16.30 -13.71 -5.69
CA ASP A 180 16.30 -15.10 -5.26
C ASP A 180 15.05 -15.80 -5.82
N PRO A 181 15.18 -16.96 -6.50
CA PRO A 181 14.02 -17.69 -7.03
C PRO A 181 12.99 -18.05 -5.95
N SER A 182 13.43 -18.32 -4.71
CA SER A 182 12.54 -18.59 -3.58
C SER A 182 11.76 -17.34 -3.16
N PHE A 183 12.38 -16.16 -3.17
CA PHE A 183 11.69 -14.89 -2.95
C PHE A 183 10.61 -14.65 -4.02
N VAL A 184 10.93 -14.88 -5.29
CA VAL A 184 9.97 -14.72 -6.40
C VAL A 184 8.80 -15.69 -6.24
N ALA A 185 9.06 -16.95 -5.90
CA ALA A 185 8.03 -17.96 -5.66
C ALA A 185 7.13 -17.58 -4.48
N ASN A 186 7.69 -17.13 -3.36
CA ASN A 186 6.95 -16.70 -2.18
C ASN A 186 6.06 -15.49 -2.51
N LEU A 187 6.59 -14.47 -3.19
CA LEU A 187 5.79 -13.29 -3.55
C LEU A 187 4.66 -13.62 -4.54
N LYS A 188 4.89 -14.57 -5.45
CA LYS A 188 3.85 -15.13 -6.32
C LYS A 188 2.75 -15.82 -5.51
N GLN A 189 3.12 -16.59 -4.49
CA GLN A 189 2.18 -17.27 -3.60
C GLN A 189 1.36 -16.28 -2.77
N GLU A 190 2.01 -15.27 -2.17
CA GLU A 190 1.37 -14.24 -1.35
C GLU A 190 0.20 -13.54 -2.07
N TYR A 191 0.38 -13.23 -3.35
CA TYR A 191 -0.64 -12.52 -4.13
C TYR A 191 -1.56 -13.43 -4.94
N ALA A 192 -1.29 -14.74 -5.01
CA ALA A 192 -2.02 -15.68 -5.85
C ALA A 192 -3.54 -15.57 -5.67
N GLY A 193 -4.27 -15.49 -6.79
CA GLY A 193 -5.74 -15.37 -6.80
C GLY A 193 -6.28 -13.97 -6.53
N THR A 194 -5.43 -12.98 -6.25
CA THR A 194 -5.85 -11.58 -6.00
C THR A 194 -5.52 -10.68 -7.18
N VAL A 195 -6.20 -9.52 -7.28
CA VAL A 195 -5.87 -8.47 -8.27
C VAL A 195 -4.41 -7.99 -8.18
N TYR A 196 -3.80 -8.11 -7.01
CA TYR A 196 -2.41 -7.72 -6.79
C TYR A 196 -1.41 -8.64 -7.49
N TYR A 197 -1.78 -9.90 -7.80
CA TYR A 197 -0.96 -10.77 -8.62
C TYR A 197 -0.82 -10.21 -10.03
N ASP A 198 -1.96 -9.90 -10.66
CA ASP A 198 -1.99 -9.33 -12.01
C ASP A 198 -1.18 -8.03 -12.06
N ARG A 199 -1.36 -7.13 -11.09
CA ARG A 199 -0.70 -5.81 -11.08
C ARG A 199 0.79 -5.88 -10.70
N TYR A 200 1.12 -6.55 -9.60
CA TYR A 200 2.47 -6.48 -9.01
C TYR A 200 3.40 -7.61 -9.40
N ILE A 201 2.89 -8.74 -9.90
CA ILE A 201 3.69 -9.87 -10.39
C ILE A 201 3.75 -9.87 -11.93
N LEU A 202 2.58 -9.83 -12.57
CA LEU A 202 2.47 -9.90 -14.03
C LEU A 202 2.60 -8.53 -14.71
N GLY A 203 2.46 -7.44 -13.97
CA GLY A 203 2.56 -6.09 -14.53
C GLY A 203 1.40 -5.77 -15.50
N LEU A 204 0.18 -6.17 -15.16
CA LEU A 204 -1.02 -6.00 -15.97
C LEU A 204 -1.94 -4.91 -15.40
N TRP A 205 -2.57 -4.14 -16.29
CA TRP A 205 -3.63 -3.20 -15.94
C TRP A 205 -4.94 -3.96 -15.70
N LYS A 206 -5.29 -4.21 -14.44
CA LYS A 206 -6.41 -5.08 -14.03
C LYS A 206 -7.35 -4.36 -13.06
N SER A 207 -8.66 -4.43 -13.30
CA SER A 207 -9.66 -3.89 -12.37
C SER A 207 -9.71 -4.71 -11.09
N ALA A 208 -9.94 -4.03 -9.96
CA ALA A 208 -10.31 -4.68 -8.71
C ALA A 208 -11.84 -4.83 -8.71
N GLU A 209 -12.33 -6.05 -8.92
CA GLU A 209 -13.76 -6.34 -9.07
C GLU A 209 -14.11 -7.64 -8.33
N GLY A 210 -15.35 -7.74 -7.85
CA GLY A 210 -15.82 -8.91 -7.12
C GLY A 210 -15.21 -9.03 -5.73
N VAL A 211 -15.04 -10.28 -5.27
CA VAL A 211 -14.58 -10.60 -3.90
C VAL A 211 -13.13 -10.18 -3.69
N ILE A 212 -12.84 -9.57 -2.54
CA ILE A 212 -11.52 -9.06 -2.17
C ILE A 212 -10.58 -10.20 -1.75
N TYR A 213 -11.01 -10.98 -0.75
CA TYR A 213 -10.19 -12.04 -0.14
C TYR A 213 -10.51 -13.39 -0.77
N THR A 214 -10.30 -13.49 -2.08
CA THR A 214 -10.63 -14.67 -2.91
C THR A 214 -10.10 -15.97 -2.33
N GLN A 215 -8.89 -15.96 -1.75
CA GLN A 215 -8.27 -17.14 -1.16
C GLN A 215 -9.11 -17.73 -0.02
N ILE A 216 -9.62 -16.89 0.89
CA ILE A 216 -10.55 -17.32 1.94
C ILE A 216 -11.93 -17.64 1.37
N ALA A 217 -12.45 -16.82 0.46
CA ALA A 217 -13.79 -16.99 -0.07
C ALA A 217 -13.96 -18.33 -0.81
N ASP A 218 -12.96 -18.72 -1.60
CA ASP A 218 -12.96 -19.94 -2.39
C ASP A 218 -12.70 -21.19 -1.53
N ARG A 219 -11.87 -21.07 -0.49
CA ARG A 219 -11.41 -22.20 0.34
C ARG A 219 -11.42 -21.89 1.85
N PRO A 220 -12.57 -21.55 2.45
CA PRO A 220 -12.64 -21.04 3.83
C PRO A 220 -12.13 -22.05 4.86
N GLN A 221 -12.32 -23.36 4.62
CA GLN A 221 -11.92 -24.41 5.56
C GLN A 221 -10.40 -24.50 5.76
N ASP A 222 -9.58 -24.01 4.83
CA ASP A 222 -8.12 -24.02 4.97
C ASP A 222 -7.63 -23.01 6.02
N TYR A 223 -8.48 -22.07 6.40
CA TYR A 223 -8.20 -20.98 7.33
C TYR A 223 -8.86 -21.19 8.70
N VAL A 224 -9.78 -22.15 8.82
CA VAL A 224 -10.50 -22.43 10.06
C VAL A 224 -9.78 -23.46 10.91
N ILE A 225 -9.60 -23.18 12.20
CA ILE A 225 -8.98 -24.10 13.17
C ILE A 225 -9.88 -24.32 14.40
N ASP A 226 -9.74 -25.49 15.01
CA ASP A 226 -10.50 -25.89 16.21
C ASP A 226 -9.73 -25.67 17.52
N VAL A 227 -8.40 -25.70 17.44
CA VAL A 227 -7.51 -25.56 18.60
C VAL A 227 -6.46 -24.50 18.27
N ALA A 228 -6.40 -23.46 19.10
CA ALA A 228 -5.40 -22.41 18.94
C ALA A 228 -3.98 -22.97 19.20
N PRO A 229 -2.98 -22.63 18.37
CA PRO A 229 -1.58 -22.90 18.68
C PRO A 229 -1.14 -22.08 19.92
N PRO A 230 0.07 -22.33 20.47
CA PRO A 230 0.61 -21.49 21.55
C PRO A 230 0.65 -20.00 21.16
N ILE A 231 -0.13 -19.19 21.88
CA ILE A 231 -0.23 -17.75 21.67
C ILE A 231 0.73 -17.04 22.64
N MET A 232 1.61 -16.19 22.10
CA MET A 232 2.57 -15.42 22.87
C MET A 232 1.89 -14.23 23.56
N PHE A 233 1.09 -13.49 22.82
CA PHE A 233 0.25 -12.39 23.32
C PHE A 233 -0.91 -12.16 22.34
N ALA A 234 -1.92 -11.44 22.79
CA ALA A 234 -3.08 -11.09 21.99
C ALA A 234 -3.51 -9.64 22.21
N THR A 235 -4.19 -9.09 21.22
CA THR A 235 -4.76 -7.75 21.24
C THR A 235 -6.22 -7.77 20.83
N ILE A 236 -6.98 -6.77 21.27
CA ILE A 236 -8.39 -6.63 20.93
C ILE A 236 -8.55 -5.45 19.98
N GLY A 237 -9.25 -5.66 18.86
CA GLY A 237 -9.76 -4.57 18.05
C GLY A 237 -11.22 -4.34 18.35
N VAL A 238 -11.64 -3.07 18.35
CA VAL A 238 -13.02 -2.67 18.68
C VAL A 238 -13.52 -1.71 17.61
N ASP A 239 -14.58 -2.12 16.92
CA ASP A 239 -15.33 -1.27 16.01
C ASP A 239 -16.70 -0.95 16.60
N PHE A 240 -17.08 0.33 16.60
CA PHE A 240 -18.30 0.80 17.23
C PHE A 240 -19.41 0.94 16.19
N GLY A 241 -20.43 0.11 16.31
CA GLY A 241 -21.62 0.17 15.48
C GLY A 241 -22.76 0.96 16.12
N GLY A 242 -23.80 1.19 15.33
CA GLY A 242 -25.00 1.88 15.77
C GLY A 242 -26.21 1.54 14.91
N ASN A 243 -26.83 2.56 14.31
CA ASN A 243 -28.00 2.35 13.48
C ASN A 243 -27.58 1.85 12.08
N GLY A 244 -27.75 0.55 11.83
CA GLY A 244 -27.42 -0.08 10.54
C GLY A 244 -26.13 -0.90 10.55
N SER A 245 -25.18 -0.56 11.42
CA SER A 245 -23.92 -1.30 11.66
C SER A 245 -23.95 -2.12 12.94
N ALA A 246 -22.99 -3.02 13.09
CA ALA A 246 -22.79 -3.83 14.29
C ALA A 246 -21.59 -3.32 15.10
N THR A 247 -21.67 -3.42 16.42
CA THR A 247 -20.48 -3.29 17.25
C THR A 247 -19.78 -4.64 17.29
N THR A 248 -18.46 -4.62 17.04
CA THR A 248 -17.67 -5.84 16.95
C THR A 248 -16.38 -5.73 17.76
N PHE A 249 -16.01 -6.83 18.43
CA PHE A 249 -14.71 -6.96 19.09
C PHE A 249 -14.01 -8.21 18.59
N ASN A 250 -12.75 -8.08 18.17
CA ASN A 250 -11.94 -9.22 17.73
C ASN A 250 -10.72 -9.38 18.62
N LEU A 251 -10.62 -10.53 19.29
CA LEU A 251 -9.39 -10.94 19.95
C LEU A 251 -8.47 -11.60 18.90
N THR A 252 -7.31 -10.98 18.65
CA THR A 252 -6.30 -11.52 17.74
C THR A 252 -5.05 -11.92 18.50
N GLY A 253 -4.66 -13.18 18.39
CA GLY A 253 -3.45 -13.74 18.97
C GLY A 253 -2.30 -13.81 17.99
N TYR A 254 -1.08 -13.71 18.51
CA TYR A 254 0.16 -13.85 17.75
C TYR A 254 0.97 -15.01 18.31
N THR A 255 1.44 -15.90 17.44
CA THR A 255 2.33 -17.00 17.85
C THR A 255 3.74 -16.51 18.12
N SER A 256 4.63 -17.41 18.55
CA SER A 256 6.05 -17.09 18.71
C SER A 256 6.65 -16.47 17.46
N GLY A 257 7.35 -15.36 17.63
CA GLY A 257 7.93 -14.59 16.54
C GLY A 257 6.90 -13.99 15.57
N MET A 258 5.64 -13.82 16.00
CA MET A 258 4.53 -13.32 15.14
C MET A 258 4.40 -14.09 13.82
N ASN A 259 4.77 -15.38 13.81
CA ASN A 259 4.76 -16.18 12.60
C ASN A 259 3.34 -16.41 12.07
N GLU A 260 2.35 -16.55 12.94
CA GLU A 260 0.95 -16.66 12.57
C GLU A 260 0.11 -15.65 13.36
N VAL A 261 -0.94 -15.16 12.70
CA VAL A 261 -1.98 -14.28 13.24
C VAL A 261 -3.24 -15.12 13.38
N ILE A 262 -3.85 -15.15 14.56
CA ILE A 262 -5.00 -16.02 14.84
C ILE A 262 -6.17 -15.16 15.35
N THR A 263 -7.31 -15.15 14.66
CA THR A 263 -8.56 -14.62 15.23
C THR A 263 -9.08 -15.64 16.24
N LEU A 264 -8.91 -15.34 17.54
CA LEU A 264 -9.14 -16.27 18.64
C LEU A 264 -10.57 -16.29 19.15
N LYS A 265 -11.21 -15.11 19.21
CA LYS A 265 -12.57 -14.93 19.70
C LYS A 265 -13.15 -13.68 19.08
N GLU A 266 -14.45 -13.69 18.82
CA GLU A 266 -15.19 -12.52 18.36
C GLU A 266 -16.38 -12.21 19.27
N TYR A 267 -16.78 -10.95 19.25
CA TYR A 267 -18.06 -10.46 19.74
C TYR A 267 -18.71 -9.71 18.59
N TYR A 268 -20.01 -9.95 18.37
CA TYR A 268 -20.79 -9.30 17.33
C TYR A 268 -22.19 -9.00 17.86
N ARG A 269 -22.58 -7.72 17.85
CA ARG A 269 -23.93 -7.30 18.22
C ARG A 269 -24.41 -6.21 17.27
N LYS A 270 -25.47 -6.52 16.52
CA LYS A 270 -26.13 -5.57 15.61
C LYS A 270 -27.22 -4.78 16.33
N GLY A 271 -27.33 -3.50 16.02
CA GLY A 271 -28.36 -2.62 16.55
C GLY A 271 -27.84 -1.64 17.61
N ILE A 272 -28.72 -0.73 18.02
CA ILE A 272 -28.38 0.36 18.93
C ILE A 272 -28.17 -0.19 20.34
N MET A 273 -27.01 0.12 20.93
CA MET A 273 -26.70 -0.15 22.32
C MET A 273 -26.57 1.14 23.10
N THR A 274 -26.91 1.09 24.38
CA THR A 274 -26.53 2.16 25.30
C THR A 274 -25.02 2.06 25.59
N PRO A 275 -24.36 3.19 25.93
CA PRO A 275 -22.95 3.16 26.34
C PRO A 275 -22.69 2.21 27.51
N LYS A 276 -23.64 2.07 28.43
CA LYS A 276 -23.52 1.17 29.58
C LYS A 276 -23.53 -0.31 29.18
N GLU A 277 -24.42 -0.71 28.29
CA GLU A 277 -24.43 -2.08 27.76
C GLU A 277 -23.13 -2.41 27.03
N LEU A 278 -22.64 -1.47 26.22
CA LEU A 278 -21.36 -1.60 25.52
C LEU A 278 -20.20 -1.80 26.51
N GLU A 279 -20.16 -1.01 27.58
CA GLU A 279 -19.16 -1.12 28.65
C GLU A 279 -19.22 -2.48 29.36
N GLU A 280 -20.41 -2.96 29.70
CA GLU A 280 -20.64 -4.26 30.35
C GLU A 280 -20.25 -5.43 29.45
N ASP A 281 -20.63 -5.39 28.17
CA ASP A 281 -20.31 -6.40 27.17
C ASP A 281 -18.78 -6.45 26.92
N PHE A 282 -18.14 -5.28 26.78
CA PHE A 282 -16.70 -5.20 26.59
C PHE A 282 -15.91 -5.74 27.80
N VAL A 283 -16.30 -5.35 29.02
CA VAL A 283 -15.69 -5.89 30.26
C VAL A 283 -15.82 -7.41 30.32
N THR A 284 -17.00 -7.94 30.00
CA THR A 284 -17.26 -9.38 30.00
C THR A 284 -16.36 -10.09 28.99
N PHE A 285 -16.30 -9.56 27.76
CA PHE A 285 -15.45 -10.08 26.70
C PHE A 285 -13.97 -10.09 27.11
N VAL A 286 -13.45 -8.99 27.65
CA VAL A 286 -12.04 -8.88 28.10
C VAL A 286 -11.74 -9.88 29.22
N LYS A 287 -12.64 -10.01 30.22
CA LYS A 287 -12.48 -10.99 31.30
C LYS A 287 -12.39 -12.40 30.77
N GLU A 288 -13.24 -12.78 29.82
CA GLU A 288 -13.18 -14.09 29.17
C GLU A 288 -11.87 -14.31 28.41
N CYS A 289 -11.43 -13.32 27.63
CA CYS A 289 -10.19 -13.40 26.85
C CYS A 289 -8.96 -13.59 27.75
N LYS A 290 -8.87 -12.82 28.84
CA LYS A 290 -7.73 -12.85 29.77
C LYS A 290 -7.65 -14.13 30.61
N ARG A 291 -8.69 -14.98 30.64
CA ARG A 291 -8.62 -16.30 31.29
C ARG A 291 -7.69 -17.27 30.56
N PHE A 292 -7.54 -17.10 29.24
CA PHE A 292 -6.82 -18.03 28.39
C PHE A 292 -5.58 -17.41 27.74
N PHE A 293 -5.56 -16.09 27.57
CA PHE A 293 -4.52 -15.41 26.79
C PHE A 293 -3.94 -14.20 27.53
N ILE A 294 -2.67 -13.89 27.22
CA ILE A 294 -2.03 -12.65 27.65
C ILE A 294 -2.55 -11.53 26.74
N VAL A 295 -3.56 -10.79 27.23
CA VAL A 295 -4.14 -9.64 26.53
C VAL A 295 -3.69 -8.35 27.20
N THR A 296 -2.94 -7.52 26.49
CA THR A 296 -2.36 -6.27 27.04
C THR A 296 -3.06 -5.02 26.53
N ASP A 297 -3.51 -5.04 25.27
CA ASP A 297 -3.94 -3.85 24.56
C ASP A 297 -5.26 -4.06 23.81
N ALA A 298 -6.08 -3.02 23.79
CA ALA A 298 -7.24 -2.88 22.93
C ALA A 298 -7.13 -1.61 22.07
N TYR A 299 -7.55 -1.70 20.81
CA TYR A 299 -7.49 -0.63 19.81
C TYR A 299 -8.89 -0.36 19.30
N CYS A 300 -9.41 0.82 19.62
CA CYS A 300 -10.77 1.20 19.33
C CYS A 300 -10.84 2.18 18.17
N ASP A 301 -11.95 2.14 17.42
CA ASP A 301 -12.27 3.18 16.43
C ASP A 301 -12.10 4.57 17.06
N SER A 302 -11.17 5.34 16.48
CA SER A 302 -10.77 6.66 16.97
C SER A 302 -11.81 7.77 16.81
N ALA A 303 -12.89 7.55 16.05
CA ALA A 303 -13.98 8.52 15.88
C ALA A 303 -14.83 8.67 17.15
N GLU A 304 -14.89 7.65 18.02
CA GLU A 304 -15.82 7.59 19.16
C GLU A 304 -15.12 7.80 20.52
N GLN A 305 -14.50 8.97 20.70
CA GLN A 305 -13.70 9.28 21.91
C GLN A 305 -14.49 9.15 23.22
N THR A 306 -15.79 9.44 23.21
CA THR A 306 -16.64 9.31 24.39
C THR A 306 -16.80 7.85 24.81
N LEU A 307 -17.04 6.94 23.85
CA LEU A 307 -17.17 5.50 24.12
C LEU A 307 -15.84 4.93 24.59
N ILE A 308 -14.72 5.32 23.96
CA ILE A 308 -13.38 4.92 24.40
C ILE A 308 -13.13 5.29 25.87
N ARG A 309 -13.52 6.51 26.27
CA ARG A 309 -13.38 6.94 27.66
C ARG A 309 -14.27 6.12 28.61
N GLY A 310 -15.49 5.78 28.19
CA GLY A 310 -16.39 4.88 28.92
C GLY A 310 -15.74 3.51 29.16
N LEU A 311 -15.22 2.87 28.11
CA LEU A 311 -14.53 1.59 28.22
C LEU A 311 -13.34 1.63 29.18
N LYS A 312 -12.53 2.70 29.14
CA LYS A 312 -11.40 2.90 30.07
C LYS A 312 -11.85 2.94 31.53
N VAL A 313 -12.94 3.66 31.81
CA VAL A 313 -13.49 3.76 33.17
C VAL A 313 -14.06 2.40 33.62
N ALA A 314 -14.80 1.71 32.76
CA ALA A 314 -15.40 0.41 33.06
C ALA A 314 -14.34 -0.65 33.38
N VAL A 315 -13.30 -0.76 32.56
CA VAL A 315 -12.17 -1.68 32.77
C VAL A 315 -11.41 -1.34 34.07
N ALA A 316 -11.16 -0.06 34.34
CA ALA A 316 -10.47 0.38 35.56
C ALA A 316 -11.28 0.09 36.83
N LYS A 317 -12.61 0.27 36.79
CA LYS A 317 -13.52 -0.03 37.91
C LYS A 317 -13.49 -1.50 38.30
N GLU A 318 -13.31 -2.38 37.32
CA GLU A 318 -13.21 -3.83 37.50
C GLU A 318 -11.79 -4.31 37.81
N GLY A 319 -10.82 -3.39 37.96
CA GLY A 319 -9.42 -3.71 38.26
C GLY A 319 -8.71 -4.49 37.15
N ILE A 320 -9.17 -4.39 35.90
CA ILE A 320 -8.61 -5.13 34.78
C ILE A 320 -7.41 -4.37 34.22
N GLY A 321 -6.23 -4.99 34.23
CA GLY A 321 -5.05 -4.44 33.57
C GLY A 321 -5.14 -4.56 32.04
N LEU A 322 -5.73 -3.58 31.37
CA LEU A 322 -5.81 -3.49 29.90
C LEU A 322 -5.59 -2.04 29.46
N SER A 323 -4.69 -1.82 28.51
CA SER A 323 -4.48 -0.51 27.90
C SER A 323 -5.42 -0.32 26.71
N ILE A 324 -6.12 0.81 26.65
CA ILE A 324 -7.05 1.12 25.54
C ILE A 324 -6.53 2.31 24.75
N HIS A 325 -6.35 2.10 23.45
CA HIS A 325 -5.76 3.06 22.51
C HIS A 325 -6.71 3.38 21.36
N ASN A 326 -6.43 4.48 20.67
CA ASN A 326 -7.02 4.74 19.36
C ASN A 326 -6.40 3.78 18.33
N ALA A 327 -7.21 3.23 17.44
CA ALA A 327 -6.75 2.54 16.24
C ALA A 327 -5.91 3.49 15.37
N ARG A 328 -4.92 2.96 14.64
CA ARG A 328 -4.05 3.79 13.78
C ARG A 328 -4.82 4.32 12.58
N LYS A 329 -5.81 3.55 12.09
CA LYS A 329 -6.62 3.86 10.90
C LYS A 329 -5.74 4.20 9.70
N GLY A 330 -4.86 3.25 9.36
CA GLY A 330 -4.07 3.33 8.14
C GLY A 330 -4.95 3.30 6.89
N GLU A 331 -4.35 3.50 5.71
CA GLU A 331 -5.08 3.39 4.45
C GLU A 331 -5.73 2.00 4.31
N ILE A 332 -7.03 1.96 4.04
CA ILE A 332 -7.83 0.72 3.90
C ILE A 332 -7.15 -0.28 2.96
N ASN A 333 -6.66 0.19 1.80
CA ASN A 333 -6.02 -0.68 0.82
C ASN A 333 -4.70 -1.29 1.32
N ASN A 334 -3.99 -0.66 2.26
CA ASN A 334 -2.83 -1.29 2.90
C ASN A 334 -3.25 -2.46 3.81
N ARG A 335 -4.37 -2.32 4.52
CA ARG A 335 -4.94 -3.35 5.40
C ARG A 335 -5.45 -4.55 4.60
N ILE A 336 -6.19 -4.27 3.51
CA ILE A 336 -6.63 -5.28 2.55
C ILE A 336 -5.44 -6.04 1.98
N ARG A 337 -4.44 -5.34 1.44
CA ARG A 337 -3.23 -5.97 0.87
C ARG A 337 -2.51 -6.85 1.88
N PHE A 338 -2.42 -6.42 3.13
CA PHE A 338 -1.78 -7.21 4.19
C PHE A 338 -2.52 -8.52 4.46
N PHE A 339 -3.85 -8.48 4.60
CA PHE A 339 -4.64 -9.70 4.80
C PHE A 339 -4.62 -10.62 3.58
N CYS A 340 -4.69 -10.09 2.35
CA CYS A 340 -4.48 -10.89 1.14
C CYS A 340 -3.14 -11.64 1.14
N ARG A 341 -2.04 -10.98 1.53
CA ARG A 341 -0.71 -11.64 1.64
C ARG A 341 -0.71 -12.71 2.71
N LEU A 342 -1.24 -12.39 3.89
CA LEU A 342 -1.41 -13.33 5.02
C LEU A 342 -2.16 -14.59 4.62
N HIS A 343 -3.25 -14.42 3.87
CA HIS A 343 -4.07 -15.53 3.39
C HIS A 343 -3.34 -16.33 2.31
N GLY A 344 -2.63 -15.68 1.40
CA GLY A 344 -1.85 -16.34 0.35
C GLY A 344 -0.76 -17.28 0.90
N ILE A 345 -0.11 -16.89 2.00
CA ILE A 345 0.88 -17.73 2.70
C ILE A 345 0.30 -18.57 3.83
N GLY A 346 -1.03 -18.53 4.03
CA GLY A 346 -1.72 -19.35 5.02
C GLY A 346 -1.43 -19.03 6.48
N LYS A 347 -0.86 -17.85 6.79
CA LYS A 347 -0.42 -17.44 8.14
C LYS A 347 -1.49 -16.72 8.96
N HIS A 348 -2.68 -16.51 8.41
CA HIS A 348 -3.84 -16.06 9.18
C HIS A 348 -4.81 -17.23 9.36
N LYS A 349 -5.15 -17.56 10.61
CA LYS A 349 -6.15 -18.57 10.95
C LYS A 349 -7.28 -17.97 11.78
N ILE A 350 -8.45 -18.56 11.69
CA ILE A 350 -9.67 -18.11 12.36
C ILE A 350 -10.21 -19.28 13.16
N MET A 351 -10.47 -19.09 14.46
CA MET A 351 -11.11 -20.12 15.27
C MET A 351 -12.52 -20.40 14.73
N ARG A 352 -12.96 -21.67 14.74
CA ARG A 352 -14.26 -22.09 14.18
C ARG A 352 -15.47 -21.32 14.74
N GLU A 353 -15.36 -20.85 15.98
CA GLU A 353 -16.41 -20.07 16.63
C GLU A 353 -16.54 -18.64 16.08
N CYS A 354 -15.50 -18.11 15.41
CA CYS A 354 -15.46 -16.77 14.86
C CYS A 354 -16.13 -16.69 13.46
N LYS A 355 -17.42 -17.00 13.43
CA LYS A 355 -18.23 -17.14 12.20
C LYS A 355 -18.47 -15.81 11.49
N TYR A 356 -18.68 -14.72 12.22
CA TYR A 356 -18.95 -13.40 11.65
C TYR A 356 -17.70 -12.81 10.99
N THR A 357 -16.54 -12.99 11.60
CA THR A 357 -15.26 -12.59 11.02
C THR A 357 -14.93 -13.41 9.78
N LEU A 358 -15.18 -14.73 9.81
CA LEU A 358 -15.01 -15.59 8.64
C LEU A 358 -15.93 -15.14 7.49
N GLU A 359 -17.23 -14.97 7.76
CA GLU A 359 -18.20 -14.48 6.79
C GLU A 359 -17.79 -13.13 6.18
N ALA A 360 -17.30 -12.21 7.02
CA ALA A 360 -16.81 -10.90 6.60
C ALA A 360 -15.68 -11.00 5.57
N PHE A 361 -14.68 -11.86 5.81
CA PHE A 361 -13.62 -12.12 4.83
C PHE A 361 -14.13 -12.80 3.55
N GLN A 362 -15.11 -13.70 3.67
CA GLN A 362 -15.66 -14.41 2.50
C GLN A 362 -16.49 -13.49 1.58
N THR A 363 -17.15 -12.48 2.15
CA THR A 363 -18.18 -11.70 1.45
C THR A 363 -17.75 -10.29 1.07
N ALA A 364 -16.63 -9.77 1.60
CA ALA A 364 -16.18 -8.44 1.26
C ALA A 364 -15.82 -8.30 -0.23
N VAL A 365 -16.37 -7.28 -0.88
CA VAL A 365 -16.22 -7.02 -2.32
C VAL A 365 -15.70 -5.62 -2.60
N TRP A 366 -15.09 -5.45 -3.77
CA TRP A 366 -14.79 -4.15 -4.34
C TRP A 366 -16.07 -3.43 -4.77
N ASP A 367 -16.15 -2.12 -4.54
CA ASP A 367 -17.26 -1.27 -4.96
C ASP A 367 -17.14 -0.95 -6.45
N ALA A 368 -17.99 -1.60 -7.25
CA ALA A 368 -18.06 -1.43 -8.69
C ALA A 368 -18.41 0.01 -9.14
N LYS A 369 -18.91 0.88 -8.25
CA LYS A 369 -19.12 2.31 -8.55
C LYS A 369 -17.80 3.03 -8.83
N TYR A 370 -16.69 2.56 -8.25
CA TYR A 370 -15.37 3.16 -8.43
C TYR A 370 -14.56 2.41 -9.48
N VAL A 371 -14.53 2.98 -10.69
CA VAL A 371 -13.90 2.34 -11.85
C VAL A 371 -12.37 2.52 -11.86
N THR A 372 -11.87 3.62 -11.30
CA THR A 372 -10.43 3.98 -11.31
C THR A 372 -9.76 3.87 -9.94
N LYS A 373 -10.53 3.61 -8.89
CA LYS A 373 -10.03 3.51 -7.51
C LYS A 373 -10.45 2.18 -6.92
N ASP A 374 -9.53 1.55 -6.21
CA ASP A 374 -9.84 0.36 -5.41
C ASP A 374 -10.51 0.82 -4.11
N VAL A 375 -11.81 0.60 -3.99
CA VAL A 375 -12.61 0.95 -2.81
C VAL A 375 -13.37 -0.30 -2.36
N ARG A 376 -13.19 -0.73 -1.11
CA ARG A 376 -14.01 -1.79 -0.51
C ARG A 376 -15.44 -1.27 -0.37
N LEU A 377 -16.44 -2.04 -0.81
CA LEU A 377 -17.83 -1.66 -0.63
C LEU A 377 -18.17 -1.70 0.86
N ASP A 378 -18.64 -0.56 1.36
CA ASP A 378 -19.06 -0.38 2.73
C ASP A 378 -20.33 0.48 2.76
N ASP A 379 -21.47 -0.17 2.47
CA ASP A 379 -22.80 0.44 2.46
C ASP A 379 -23.77 -0.26 3.42
N GLY A 380 -23.25 -1.10 4.31
CA GLY A 380 -24.01 -1.93 5.26
C GLY A 380 -24.55 -3.23 4.69
N THR A 381 -24.32 -3.54 3.40
CA THR A 381 -24.71 -4.83 2.79
C THR A 381 -23.88 -5.99 3.34
N TYR A 382 -22.58 -5.78 3.52
CA TYR A 382 -21.63 -6.78 3.99
C TYR A 382 -21.11 -6.43 5.38
N ASN A 383 -20.65 -7.44 6.12
CA ASN A 383 -20.13 -7.28 7.47
C ASN A 383 -18.71 -6.66 7.44
N ILE A 384 -18.62 -5.37 7.18
CA ILE A 384 -17.34 -4.64 7.21
C ILE A 384 -16.91 -4.36 8.66
N ASP A 385 -17.86 -4.23 9.58
CA ASP A 385 -17.60 -3.94 10.99
C ASP A 385 -16.63 -4.98 11.61
N SER A 386 -16.85 -6.29 11.36
CA SER A 386 -15.93 -7.34 11.83
C SER A 386 -14.54 -7.27 11.17
N LEU A 387 -14.43 -6.79 9.93
CA LEU A 387 -13.13 -6.57 9.30
C LEU A 387 -12.41 -5.40 9.94
N ASP A 388 -13.10 -4.30 10.23
CA ASP A 388 -12.48 -3.14 10.86
C ASP A 388 -11.98 -3.48 12.27
N ALA A 389 -12.75 -4.20 13.09
CA ALA A 389 -12.25 -4.71 14.37
C ALA A 389 -11.04 -5.64 14.19
N GLN A 390 -11.06 -6.56 13.22
CA GLN A 390 -9.90 -7.42 12.93
C GLN A 390 -8.67 -6.61 12.50
N GLU A 391 -8.87 -5.58 11.68
CA GLU A 391 -7.82 -4.71 11.17
C GLU A 391 -7.22 -3.85 12.29
N TYR A 392 -8.04 -3.25 13.16
CA TYR A 392 -7.58 -2.45 14.29
C TYR A 392 -6.77 -3.27 15.30
N ALA A 393 -7.11 -4.55 15.50
CA ALA A 393 -6.34 -5.44 16.36
C ALA A 393 -4.90 -5.67 15.86
N VAL A 394 -4.71 -5.64 14.53
CA VAL A 394 -3.46 -6.05 13.86
C VAL A 394 -2.60 -4.88 13.38
N GLU A 395 -3.21 -3.77 13.00
CA GLU A 395 -2.55 -2.53 12.56
C GLU A 395 -1.31 -2.12 13.37
N PRO A 396 -1.31 -2.24 14.71
CA PRO A 396 -0.15 -1.89 15.52
C PRO A 396 1.12 -2.68 15.19
N TYR A 397 0.94 -3.94 14.74
CA TYR A 397 2.00 -4.92 14.53
C TYR A 397 2.25 -5.25 13.05
N MET A 398 1.42 -4.77 12.11
CA MET A 398 1.55 -5.06 10.67
C MET A 398 2.98 -4.91 10.13
N ASN A 399 3.68 -3.82 10.46
CA ASN A 399 5.05 -3.61 9.98
C ASN A 399 6.02 -4.66 10.54
N GLN A 400 5.92 -4.98 11.83
CA GLN A 400 6.77 -6.01 12.46
C GLN A 400 6.51 -7.39 11.85
N ILE A 401 5.24 -7.70 11.58
CA ILE A 401 4.83 -8.95 10.94
C ILE A 401 5.40 -9.03 9.51
N ILE A 402 5.33 -7.94 8.75
CA ILE A 402 5.89 -7.87 7.38
C ILE A 402 7.41 -7.99 7.40
N ASP A 403 8.10 -7.37 8.36
CA ASP A 403 9.57 -7.40 8.46
C ASP A 403 10.15 -8.78 8.81
N ILE A 404 9.32 -9.67 9.37
CA ILE A 404 9.70 -11.05 9.71
C ILE A 404 9.60 -11.99 8.50
N TRP A 405 8.82 -11.64 7.48
CA TRP A 405 8.50 -12.50 6.34
C TRP A 405 9.39 -12.30 5.12
#